data_AF-A0A7R8YQY9-F1
#
_entry.id   AF-A0A7R8YQY9-F1
#
_cell.length_a   1.000
_cell.length_b   1.000
_cell.length_c   1.000
_cell.angle_alpha   90.00
_cell.angle_beta   90.00
_cell.angle_gamma   90.00
#
_symmetry.space_group_name_H-M   'P 1'
#
loop_
_entity.id
_entity.type
_entity.pdbx_description
1 polymer ?
#
loop_
_entity_poly.entity_id
_entity_poly.type
_entity_poly.pdbx_seq_one_letter_code
_entity_poly.pdbx_strand_id
1 'polypeptide(L)' 'MPRGVKLTDYEKGQISALFKEGISKREIASRIGRSDRVVRNYLNNVDNYGTKKRKGRPRVLSDRDRRSISKAT' A
#
# COMPACT_ATOMS: atom_id res chain seq x y z
N MET A 1 0.80 7.41 8.55
CA MET A 1 -0.46 6.94 7.91
C MET A 1 -0.35 7.08 6.40
N PRO A 2 -0.96 6.19 5.59
CA PRO A 2 -1.11 6.47 4.15
C PRO A 2 -1.93 7.75 3.97
N ARG A 3 -1.49 8.64 3.07
CA ARG A 3 -2.22 9.88 2.80
C ARG A 3 -3.21 9.77 1.64
N GLY A 4 -3.13 8.72 0.83
CA GLY A 4 -3.96 8.55 -0.36
C GLY A 4 -4.48 7.14 -0.54
N VAL A 5 -5.46 7.03 -1.44
CA VAL A 5 -6.05 5.76 -1.88
C VAL A 5 -5.01 4.95 -2.65
N LYS A 6 -5.03 3.63 -2.46
CA LYS A 6 -4.19 2.68 -3.21
C LYS A 6 -4.49 2.80 -4.72
N LEU A 7 -3.53 2.42 -5.55
CA LEU A 7 -3.78 2.25 -6.98
C LEU A 7 -4.86 1.18 -7.21
N THR A 8 -5.84 1.51 -8.03
CA THR A 8 -6.81 0.58 -8.59
C THR A 8 -6.14 -0.36 -9.58
N ASP A 9 -6.77 -1.49 -9.89
CA ASP A 9 -6.21 -2.44 -10.87
C ASP A 9 -6.17 -1.84 -12.28
N TYR A 10 -7.10 -0.95 -12.60
CA TYR A 10 -7.07 -0.17 -13.85
C TYR A 10 -5.83 0.73 -13.94
N GLU A 11 -5.57 1.54 -12.90
CA GLU A 11 -4.39 2.41 -12.88
C GLU A 11 -3.08 1.60 -12.91
N LYS A 12 -3.03 0.44 -12.23
CA LYS A 12 -1.89 -0.49 -12.30
C LYS A 12 -1.64 -0.98 -13.73
N GLY A 13 -2.72 -1.34 -14.44
CA GLY A 13 -2.67 -1.74 -15.84
C GLY A 13 -2.13 -0.62 -16.73
N GLN A 14 -2.65 0.61 -16.57
CA GLN A 14 -2.17 1.78 -17.30
C GLN A 14 -0.68 2.07 -17.05
N ILE A 15 -0.24 2.05 -15.78
CA ILE A 15 1.17 2.26 -15.42
C ILE A 15 2.05 1.20 -16.08
N SER A 16 1.63 -0.06 -16.05
CA SER A 16 2.39 -1.18 -16.64
C SER A 16 2.50 -1.08 -18.15
N ALA A 17 1.42 -0.71 -18.85
CA ALA A 17 1.42 -0.52 -20.30
C ALA A 17 2.34 0.65 -20.69
N LEU A 18 2.15 1.82 -20.09
CA LEU A 18 2.95 3.01 -20.40
C LEU A 18 4.45 2.82 -20.07
N PHE A 19 4.76 2.08 -19.00
CA PHE A 19 6.14 1.77 -18.66
C PHE A 19 6.80 0.85 -19.68
N LYS A 20 6.07 -0.14 -20.24
CA LYS A 20 6.55 -1.00 -21.33
C LYS A 20 6.80 -0.22 -22.62
N GLU A 21 6.04 0.85 -22.86
CA GLU A 21 6.26 1.79 -23.98
C GLU A 21 7.49 2.70 -23.78
N GLY A 22 8.20 2.59 -22.65
CA GLY A 22 9.40 3.39 -22.37
C GLY A 22 9.13 4.80 -21.85
N ILE A 23 7.87 5.11 -21.50
CA ILE A 23 7.49 6.42 -20.99
C ILE A 23 8.11 6.66 -19.61
N SER A 24 8.57 7.89 -19.37
CA SER A 24 9.16 8.26 -18.09
C SER A 24 8.16 8.18 -16.93
N LYS A 25 8.62 7.75 -15.75
CA LYS A 25 7.77 7.57 -14.55
C LYS A 25 7.03 8.86 -14.15
N ARG A 26 7.64 10.03 -14.40
CA ARG A 26 7.07 11.35 -14.10
C ARG A 26 5.94 11.71 -15.06
N GLU A 27 6.10 11.37 -16.33
CA GLU A 27 5.10 11.57 -17.36
C GLU A 27 3.92 10.62 -17.18
N ILE A 28 4.18 9.34 -16.87
CA ILE A 28 3.13 8.38 -16.48
C ILE A 28 2.29 8.94 -15.33
N ALA A 29 2.94 9.43 -14.28
CA ALA A 29 2.28 10.01 -13.12
C ALA A 29 1.38 11.21 -13.50
N SER A 30 1.86 12.05 -14.41
CA SER A 30 1.10 13.21 -14.92
C SER A 30 -0.11 12.77 -15.74
N ARG A 31 0.02 11.74 -16.60
CA ARG A 31 -1.09 11.19 -17.41
C ARG A 31 -2.21 10.59 -16.55
N ILE A 32 -1.86 9.87 -15.49
CA ILE A 32 -2.83 9.18 -14.62
C ILE A 32 -3.31 10.06 -13.44
N GLY A 33 -2.81 11.29 -13.30
CA GLY A 33 -3.17 12.19 -12.19
C GLY A 33 -2.70 11.69 -10.81
N ARG A 34 -1.58 10.96 -10.73
CA ARG A 34 -1.00 10.46 -9.46
C ARG A 34 0.38 11.06 -9.21
N SER A 35 0.92 10.82 -8.02
CA SER A 35 2.29 11.24 -7.71
C SER A 35 3.31 10.31 -8.35
N ASP A 36 4.41 10.91 -8.80
CA ASP A 36 5.63 10.25 -9.27
C ASP A 36 6.11 9.15 -8.31
N ARG A 37 6.02 9.40 -7.00
CA ARG A 37 6.42 8.46 -5.94
C ARG A 37 5.54 7.23 -5.89
N VAL A 38 4.24 7.36 -6.15
CA VAL A 38 3.33 6.20 -6.21
C VAL A 38 3.67 5.32 -7.41
N VAL A 39 3.91 5.91 -8.58
CA VAL A 39 4.32 5.19 -9.79
C VAL A 39 5.64 4.46 -9.57
N ARG A 40 6.67 5.12 -9.00
CA ARG A 40 7.94 4.46 -8.65
C ARG A 40 7.74 3.29 -7.70
N ASN A 41 6.99 3.49 -6.62
CA ASN A 41 6.77 2.46 -5.61
C ASN A 41 6.04 1.24 -6.17
N TYR A 42 5.11 1.45 -7.10
CA TYR A 42 4.43 0.37 -7.80
C TYR A 42 5.39 -0.39 -8.73
N LEU A 43 6.11 0.31 -9.60
CA LEU A 43 7.03 -0.32 -10.56
C LEU A 43 8.19 -1.07 -9.87
N ASN A 44 8.64 -0.61 -8.70
CA ASN A 44 9.67 -1.30 -7.92
C ASN A 44 9.16 -2.58 -7.25
N ASN A 45 7.84 -2.78 -7.13
CA ASN A 45 7.25 -3.93 -6.47
C ASN A 45 5.84 -4.22 -7.02
N VAL A 46 5.80 -4.63 -8.28
CA VAL A 46 4.55 -4.83 -9.03
C VAL A 46 3.71 -5.94 -8.37
N ASP A 47 4.35 -7.07 -8.05
CA ASP A 47 3.66 -8.26 -7.55
C ASP A 47 3.10 -8.10 -6.13
N ASN A 48 3.78 -7.35 -5.27
CA ASN A 48 3.38 -7.21 -3.86
C ASN A 48 2.83 -5.81 -3.54
N TYR A 49 2.47 -5.01 -4.55
CA TYR A 49 1.93 -3.69 -4.29
C TYR A 49 0.60 -3.77 -3.51
N GLY A 50 0.58 -3.15 -2.34
CA GLY A 50 -0.64 -3.01 -1.54
C GLY A 50 -1.10 -4.28 -0.80
N THR A 51 -0.37 -5.40 -0.90
CA THR A 51 -0.66 -6.66 -0.20
C THR A 51 -0.20 -6.64 1.27
N LYS A 52 0.79 -5.80 1.60
CA LYS A 52 1.31 -5.69 2.97
C LYS A 52 0.22 -5.24 3.96
N LYS A 53 -0.21 -6.19 4.81
CA LYS A 53 -1.12 -5.93 5.93
C LYS A 53 -0.41 -5.09 7.00
N ARG A 54 -1.10 -4.07 7.51
CA ARG A 54 -0.62 -3.31 8.68
C ARG A 54 -1.06 -4.02 9.96
N LYS A 55 -0.14 -4.18 10.91
CA LYS A 55 -0.43 -4.79 12.22
C LYS A 55 -1.38 -3.95 13.10
N GLY A 56 -1.63 -2.69 12.72
CA GLY A 56 -2.46 -1.77 13.50
C GLY A 56 -1.74 -1.29 14.75
N ARG A 57 -2.49 -0.62 15.64
CA ARG A 57 -2.00 -0.19 16.95
C ARG A 57 -1.90 -1.42 17.86
N PRO A 58 -0.78 -1.63 18.57
CA PRO A 58 -0.68 -2.71 19.54
C PRO A 58 -1.70 -2.52 20.66
N ARG A 59 -2.14 -3.64 21.25
CA ARG A 59 -3.04 -3.63 22.41
C ARG A 59 -2.28 -3.16 23.65
N VAL A 60 -2.96 -2.47 24.56
CA VAL A 60 -2.40 -2.04 25.85
C VAL A 60 -2.21 -3.25 26.77
N LEU A 61 -3.22 -4.10 26.87
CA LEU A 61 -3.16 -5.33 27.66
C LEU A 61 -2.44 -6.42 26.89
N SER A 62 -1.51 -7.08 27.56
CA SER A 62 -0.89 -8.30 27.07
C SER A 62 -1.86 -9.47 27.12
N ASP A 63 -1.52 -10.57 26.45
CA ASP A 63 -2.29 -11.81 26.53
C ASP A 63 -2.28 -12.43 27.95
N ARG A 64 -1.31 -12.05 28.79
CA ARG A 64 -1.29 -12.43 30.20
C ARG A 64 -2.32 -11.65 31.00
N ASP A 65 -2.38 -10.33 30.82
CA ASP A 65 -3.32 -9.47 31.55
C ASP A 65 -4.77 -9.82 31.21
N ARG A 66 -5.03 -10.17 29.94
CA ARG A 66 -6.35 -10.68 29.52
C ARG A 66 -6.72 -11.98 30.22
N ARG A 67 -5.75 -12.89 30.38
CA ARG A 67 -5.96 -14.19 31.05
C ARG A 67 -6.17 -14.03 32.55
N SER A 68 -5.50 -13.10 33.21
CA SER A 68 -5.72 -12.85 34.64
C SER A 68 -7.09 -12.22 34.90
N ILE A 69 -7.50 -11.22 34.10
CA ILE A 69 -8.82 -10.61 34.20
C ILE A 69 -9.93 -11.65 34.00
N SER A 70 -9.81 -12.50 32.96
CA SER A 70 -10.80 -13.55 32.66
C SER A 70 -10.93 -14.62 33.74
N LYS A 71 -9.92 -14.82 34.59
CA LYS A 71 -9.97 -15.80 35.70
C LYS A 71 -10.56 -15.22 36.99
N ALA A 72 -10.54 -13.88 37.12
CA ALA A 72 -11.02 -13.18 38.30
C ALA A 72 -12.52 -12.85 38.25
N THR A 73 -13.17 -13.11 37.11
CA THR A 73 -14.62 -12.95 36.88
C THR A 73 -15.26 -14.33 36.87
#